data_AF-A0A1G2CHG7-F1
#
_entry.id   AF-A0A1G2CHG7-F1
#
_cell.length_a   1.000
_cell.length_b   1.000
_cell.length_c   1.000
_cell.angle_alpha   90.00
_cell.angle_beta   90.00
_cell.angle_gamma   90.00
#
_symmetry.space_group_name_H-M   'P 1'
#
loop_
_entity.id
_entity.type
_entity.pdbx_description
1 polymer ?
#
loop_
_entity_poly.entity_id
_entity_poly.type
_entity_poly.pdbx_seq_one_letter_code
_entity_poly.pdbx_strand_id
1 'polypeptide(L)'
;MNTIFTERPENNQEALEAFIREIVGIYEKEKRDGKPAHFLNSNFNPRDLTFEDKRMWDKAKDESITRADLHAYHQSIIDPRTKNVRDDVPYSRYTFYAFITNEASRPIGMREEAEEKNKENKGT
;
A
#
# COMPACT_ATOMS: atom_id res chain seq x y z
N MET A 1 -7.71 30.32 -19.11
CA MET A 1 -7.49 29.11 -19.93
C MET A 1 -7.15 27.98 -18.96
N ASN A 2 -8.08 27.06 -18.71
CA ASN A 2 -7.82 25.90 -17.86
C ASN A 2 -7.31 24.77 -18.75
N THR A 3 -6.00 24.52 -18.71
CA THR A 3 -5.40 23.36 -19.33
C THR A 3 -5.75 22.15 -18.47
N ILE A 4 -6.78 21.41 -18.88
CA ILE A 4 -7.04 20.07 -18.35
C ILE A 4 -5.86 19.22 -18.81
N PHE A 5 -4.92 18.93 -17.90
CA PHE A 5 -3.90 17.91 -18.11
C PHE A 5 -4.62 16.56 -18.12
N THR A 6 -5.13 16.16 -19.28
CA THR A 6 -5.43 14.75 -19.53
C THR A 6 -4.10 14.02 -19.58
N GLU A 7 -3.70 13.44 -18.45
CA GLU A 7 -2.62 12.46 -18.39
C GLU A 7 -2.88 11.42 -19.46
N ARG A 8 -1.90 11.23 -20.35
CA ARG A 8 -2.04 10.30 -21.48
C ARG A 8 -2.16 8.88 -20.91
N PRO A 9 -3.11 8.06 -21.37
CA PRO A 9 -3.30 6.69 -20.87
C PRO A 9 -2.03 5.81 -21.01
N GLU A 10 -1.16 6.11 -21.96
CA GLU A 10 0.15 5.47 -22.15
C GLU A 10 1.08 5.66 -20.93
N ASN A 11 1.10 6.87 -20.34
CA ASN A 11 1.91 7.17 -19.16
C ASN A 11 1.44 6.37 -17.94
N ASN A 12 0.14 6.08 -17.84
CA ASN A 12 -0.41 5.33 -16.72
C ASN A 12 -0.01 3.86 -16.79
N GLN A 13 -0.07 3.24 -17.97
CA GLN A 13 0.33 1.84 -18.13
C GLN A 13 1.82 1.63 -17.84
N GLU A 14 2.69 2.52 -18.35
CA GLU A 14 4.12 2.46 -18.05
C GLU A 14 4.40 2.63 -16.54
N ALA A 15 3.68 3.54 -15.88
CA ALA A 15 3.80 3.75 -14.44
C ALA A 15 3.37 2.52 -13.63
N LEU A 16 2.32 1.80 -14.07
CA LEU A 16 1.90 0.55 -13.45
C LEU A 16 2.94 -0.55 -13.67
N GLU A 17 3.51 -0.67 -14.87
CA GLU A 17 4.56 -1.64 -15.14
C GLU A 17 5.83 -1.40 -14.34
N ALA A 18 6.25 -0.13 -14.21
CA ALA A 18 7.40 0.24 -13.40
C ALA A 18 7.18 -0.15 -11.93
N PHE A 19 5.99 0.12 -11.41
CA PHE A 19 5.57 -0.31 -10.08
C PHE A 19 5.60 -1.84 -9.94
N ILE A 20 5.03 -2.60 -10.87
CA ILE A 20 5.05 -4.05 -10.84
C ILE A 20 6.49 -4.58 -10.82
N ARG A 21 7.39 -4.01 -11.64
CA ARG A 21 8.82 -4.40 -11.66
C ARG A 21 9.51 -4.11 -10.32
N GLU A 22 9.19 -2.97 -9.69
CA GLU A 22 9.70 -2.63 -8.35
C GLU A 22 9.28 -3.68 -7.32
N ILE A 23 7.99 -4.03 -7.28
CA ILE A 23 7.47 -5.01 -6.32
C ILE A 23 8.02 -6.42 -6.58
N VAL A 24 8.20 -6.82 -7.84
CA VAL A 24 8.91 -8.06 -8.19
C VAL A 24 10.34 -8.06 -7.63
N GLY A 25 11.05 -6.93 -7.75
CA GLY A 25 12.40 -6.79 -7.22
C GLY A 25 12.48 -6.95 -5.69
N ILE A 26 11.52 -6.38 -4.96
CA ILE A 26 11.39 -6.54 -3.51
C ILE A 26 11.09 -8.00 -3.16
N TYR A 27 10.11 -8.59 -3.83
CA TYR A 27 9.70 -9.98 -3.63
C TYR A 27 10.87 -10.97 -3.79
N GLU A 28 11.60 -10.87 -4.90
CA GLU A 28 12.74 -11.76 -5.18
C GLU A 28 13.91 -11.52 -4.21
N LYS A 29 14.11 -10.27 -3.77
CA LYS A 29 15.11 -9.94 -2.74
C LYS A 29 14.77 -10.58 -1.41
N GLU A 30 13.54 -10.45 -0.92
CA GLU A 30 13.11 -11.04 0.35
C GLU A 30 13.23 -12.56 0.33
N LYS A 31 12.81 -13.19 -0.78
CA LYS A 31 12.92 -14.63 -1.01
C LYS A 31 14.37 -15.11 -0.95
N ARG A 32 15.30 -14.37 -1.57
CA ARG A 32 16.74 -14.69 -1.54
C ARG A 32 17.34 -14.51 -0.16
N ASP A 33 16.97 -13.44 0.54
CA ASP A 33 17.57 -13.05 1.82
C ASP A 33 17.04 -13.90 3.00
N GLY A 34 16.11 -14.84 2.76
CA GLY A 34 15.61 -15.81 3.75
C GLY A 34 14.86 -15.17 4.93
N LYS A 35 14.48 -13.90 4.81
CA LYS A 35 13.63 -13.22 5.78
C LYS A 35 12.21 -13.77 5.62
N PRO A 36 11.39 -13.84 6.68
CA PRO A 36 9.97 -14.12 6.54
C PRO A 36 9.38 -13.05 5.63
N ALA A 37 9.29 -13.36 4.34
CA ALA A 37 8.87 -12.42 3.33
C ALA A 37 7.42 -12.08 3.60
N HIS A 38 7.07 -10.81 3.40
CA HIS A 38 5.67 -10.38 3.48
C HIS A 38 4.78 -11.13 2.47
N PHE A 39 5.43 -11.82 1.51
CA PHE A 39 4.86 -12.65 0.48
C PHE A 39 5.22 -14.16 0.60
N LEU A 40 5.92 -14.61 1.64
CA LEU A 40 6.37 -16.01 1.74
C LEU A 40 5.17 -16.95 1.92
N ASN A 41 5.13 -18.07 1.19
CA ASN A 41 4.00 -19.01 1.11
C ASN A 41 2.70 -18.45 0.51
N SER A 42 2.74 -17.25 -0.07
CA SER A 42 1.61 -16.74 -0.84
C SER A 42 1.79 -17.08 -2.32
N ASN A 43 0.71 -17.47 -3.00
CA ASN A 43 0.65 -17.50 -4.47
C ASN A 43 0.60 -16.07 -5.02
N PHE A 44 1.54 -15.22 -4.59
CA PHE A 44 1.58 -13.82 -4.95
C PHE A 44 1.94 -13.67 -6.42
N ASN A 45 1.04 -13.05 -7.16
CA ASN A 45 1.25 -12.65 -8.55
C ASN A 45 1.25 -11.12 -8.63
N PRO A 46 2.42 -10.49 -8.83
CA PRO A 46 2.54 -9.03 -8.96
C PRO A 46 1.68 -8.42 -10.09
N ARG A 47 1.28 -9.22 -11.09
CA ARG A 47 0.41 -8.74 -12.19
C ARG A 47 -1.05 -8.55 -11.77
N ASP A 48 -1.44 -9.05 -10.61
CA ASP A 48 -2.78 -8.82 -10.06
C ASP A 48 -2.89 -7.44 -9.40
N LEU A 49 -1.78 -6.71 -9.25
CA LEU A 49 -1.76 -5.39 -8.65
C LEU A 49 -2.31 -4.33 -9.62
N THR A 50 -2.92 -3.34 -9.02
CA THR A 50 -3.70 -2.29 -9.68
C THR A 50 -3.11 -0.91 -9.38
N PHE A 51 -3.66 0.12 -10.02
CA PHE A 51 -3.32 1.51 -9.71
C PHE A 51 -3.65 1.92 -8.27
N GLU A 52 -4.65 1.29 -7.66
CA GLU A 52 -4.95 1.55 -6.24
C GLU A 52 -3.79 1.06 -5.36
N ASP A 53 -3.25 -0.12 -5.65
CA ASP A 53 -2.10 -0.69 -4.93
C ASP A 53 -0.85 0.18 -5.12
N LYS A 54 -0.61 0.62 -6.37
CA LYS A 54 0.47 1.58 -6.67
C LYS A 54 0.32 2.87 -5.86
N ARG A 55 -0.88 3.46 -5.81
CA ARG A 55 -1.12 4.70 -5.06
C ARG A 55 -0.82 4.52 -3.57
N MET A 56 -1.19 3.37 -3.01
CA MET A 56 -0.91 3.06 -1.60
C MET A 56 0.59 2.85 -1.36
N TRP A 57 1.30 2.26 -2.32
CA TRP A 57 2.75 2.13 -2.28
C TRP A 57 3.48 3.48 -2.35
N ASP A 58 3.07 4.35 -3.27
CA ASP A 58 3.65 5.69 -3.40
C ASP A 58 3.51 6.48 -2.08
N LYS A 59 2.32 6.41 -1.45
CA LYS A 59 2.06 7.01 -0.14
C LYS A 59 2.86 6.38 1.00
N ALA A 60 3.17 5.09 0.92
CA ALA A 60 4.00 4.44 1.93
C ALA A 60 5.46 4.90 1.79
N LYS A 61 5.96 5.00 0.54
CA LYS A 61 7.33 5.43 0.24
C LYS A 61 7.63 6.87 0.61
N ASP A 62 6.69 7.77 0.36
CA ASP A 62 6.84 9.18 0.75
C ASP A 62 6.43 9.44 2.21
N GLU A 63 6.14 8.36 2.95
CA GLU A 63 5.63 8.35 4.31
C GLU A 63 4.34 9.14 4.50
N SER A 64 3.61 9.58 3.47
CA SER A 64 2.37 10.37 3.60
C SER A 64 1.13 9.55 3.95
N ILE A 65 1.24 8.22 3.90
CA ILE A 65 0.13 7.30 4.20
C ILE A 65 -0.45 7.51 5.60
N THR A 66 -1.77 7.53 5.71
CA THR A 66 -2.48 7.72 6.99
C THR A 66 -3.20 6.45 7.44
N ARG A 67 -3.63 6.42 8.71
CA ARG A 67 -4.48 5.35 9.23
C ARG A 67 -5.84 5.28 8.50
N ALA A 68 -6.36 6.43 8.07
CA ALA A 68 -7.58 6.51 7.26
C ALA A 68 -7.37 5.89 5.87
N ASP A 69 -6.21 6.11 5.24
CA ASP A 69 -5.87 5.49 3.96
C ASP A 69 -5.79 3.97 4.07
N LEU A 70 -5.11 3.45 5.11
CA LEU A 70 -5.05 2.00 5.37
C LEU A 70 -6.43 1.41 5.64
N HIS A 71 -7.30 2.13 6.36
CA HIS A 71 -8.66 1.68 6.61
C HIS A 71 -9.48 1.62 5.32
N ALA A 72 -9.43 2.66 4.48
CA ALA A 72 -10.13 2.68 3.20
C ALA A 72 -9.63 1.55 2.28
N TYR A 73 -8.32 1.33 2.24
CA TYR A 73 -7.71 0.26 1.45
C TYR A 73 -8.07 -1.14 1.98
N HIS A 74 -8.16 -1.32 3.29
CA HIS A 74 -8.68 -2.55 3.88
C HIS A 74 -10.13 -2.82 3.44
N GLN A 75 -10.99 -1.81 3.41
CA GLN A 75 -12.38 -1.97 2.96
C GLN A 75 -12.50 -2.29 1.46
N SER A 76 -11.52 -1.92 0.63
CA SER A 76 -11.53 -2.29 -0.79
C SER A 76 -11.13 -3.74 -1.03
N ILE A 77 -10.43 -4.37 -0.08
CA ILE A 77 -9.90 -5.74 -0.19
C ILE A 77 -10.69 -6.76 0.64
N ILE A 78 -11.14 -6.40 1.84
CA ILE A 78 -11.81 -7.28 2.80
C ILE A 78 -13.29 -6.95 2.87
N ASP A 79 -14.13 -8.00 2.80
CA ASP A 79 -15.56 -7.85 2.99
C ASP A 79 -15.84 -7.53 4.47
N PRO A 80 -16.51 -6.40 4.79
CA PRO A 80 -16.71 -5.99 6.17
C PRO A 80 -17.64 -6.93 6.97
N ARG A 81 -18.47 -7.72 6.30
CA ARG A 81 -19.43 -8.67 6.90
C ARG A 81 -18.76 -10.00 7.20
N THR A 82 -18.01 -10.55 6.24
CA THR A 82 -17.41 -11.90 6.37
C THR A 82 -16.00 -11.86 6.96
N LYS A 83 -15.34 -10.69 6.93
CA LYS A 83 -13.92 -10.50 7.29
C LYS A 83 -12.94 -11.33 6.42
N ASN A 84 -13.42 -11.85 5.30
CA ASN A 84 -12.59 -12.54 4.31
C ASN A 84 -12.20 -11.57 3.18
N VAL A 85 -11.18 -11.96 2.40
CA VAL A 85 -10.89 -11.30 1.12
C VAL A 85 -12.16 -11.36 0.26
N ARG A 86 -12.51 -10.23 -0.35
CA ARG A 86 -13.69 -10.17 -1.23
C ARG A 86 -13.50 -11.09 -2.42
N ASP A 87 -14.56 -11.77 -2.83
CA ASP A 87 -14.51 -12.77 -3.92
C ASP A 87 -14.04 -12.18 -5.26
N ASP A 88 -14.24 -10.87 -5.48
CA ASP A 88 -13.81 -10.13 -6.67
C ASP A 88 -12.37 -9.60 -6.60
N VAL A 89 -11.65 -9.87 -5.51
CA VAL A 89 -10.31 -9.35 -5.26
C VAL A 89 -9.28 -10.50 -5.28
N PRO A 90 -8.26 -10.42 -6.17
CA PRO A 90 -7.18 -11.40 -6.18
C PRO A 90 -6.45 -11.44 -4.84
N TYR A 91 -6.11 -12.64 -4.36
CA TYR A 91 -5.42 -12.84 -3.08
C TYR A 91 -4.08 -12.07 -3.00
N SER A 92 -3.41 -11.89 -4.13
CA SER A 92 -2.19 -11.08 -4.24
C SER A 92 -2.37 -9.66 -3.70
N ARG A 93 -3.54 -9.04 -3.88
CA ARG A 93 -3.84 -7.69 -3.35
C ARG A 93 -3.93 -7.70 -1.83
N TYR A 94 -4.48 -8.76 -1.23
CA TYR A 94 -4.48 -8.93 0.22
C TYR A 94 -3.07 -9.10 0.78
N THR A 95 -2.23 -9.92 0.14
CA THR A 95 -0.82 -10.04 0.52
C THR A 95 -0.08 -8.70 0.42
N PHE A 96 -0.35 -7.94 -0.65
CA PHE A 96 0.23 -6.61 -0.82
C PHE A 96 -0.25 -5.61 0.24
N TYR A 97 -1.53 -5.64 0.61
CA TYR A 97 -2.04 -4.83 1.72
C TYR A 97 -1.33 -5.11 3.05
N ALA A 98 -1.08 -6.39 3.36
CA ALA A 98 -0.33 -6.76 4.56
C ALA A 98 1.11 -6.20 4.52
N PHE A 99 1.76 -6.27 3.35
CA PHE A 99 3.07 -5.65 3.12
C PHE A 99 3.02 -4.13 3.38
N ILE A 100 2.11 -3.41 2.73
CA ILE A 100 1.94 -1.95 2.91
C ILE A 100 1.66 -1.58 4.37
N THR A 101 0.83 -2.36 5.06
CA THR A 101 0.51 -2.10 6.46
C THR A 101 1.75 -2.20 7.34
N ASN A 102 2.62 -3.18 7.11
CA ASN A 102 3.88 -3.31 7.85
C ASN A 102 4.82 -2.12 7.59
N GLU A 103 5.01 -1.75 6.32
CA GLU A 103 5.85 -0.60 5.94
C GLU A 103 5.34 0.71 6.55
N ALA A 104 4.02 0.91 6.54
CA ALA A 104 3.37 2.14 6.98
C ALA A 104 3.22 2.28 8.51
N SER A 105 3.22 1.16 9.25
CA SER A 105 2.89 1.15 10.68
C SER A 105 3.80 2.06 11.51
N ARG A 106 5.11 2.05 11.23
CA ARG A 106 6.08 2.84 11.97
C ARG A 106 5.96 4.36 11.71
N PRO A 107 5.96 4.84 10.45
CA PRO A 107 5.75 6.27 10.17
C PRO A 107 4.43 6.82 10.74
N ILE A 108 3.35 6.05 10.67
CA ILE A 108 2.05 6.45 11.22
C ILE A 108 2.13 6.61 12.74
N GLY A 109 2.65 5.62 13.46
CA GLY A 109 2.79 5.68 14.91
C GLY A 109 3.63 6.88 15.38
N MET A 110 4.75 7.16 14.70
CA MET A 110 5.61 8.30 15.05
C MET A 110 4.90 9.66 14.88
N ARG A 111 4.06 9.82 13.86
CA ARG A 111 3.27 11.05 13.67
C ARG A 111 2.19 11.21 14.72
N GLU A 112 1.45 10.15 15.00
CA GLU A 112 0.36 10.17 15.98
C GLU A 112 0.92 10.51 17.38
N GLU A 113 2.05 9.89 17.78
CA GLU A 113 2.75 10.24 19.02
C GLU A 113 3.21 11.71 19.05
N ALA A 114 3.68 12.25 17.93
CA ALA A 114 4.09 13.65 17.83
C ALA A 114 2.90 14.62 17.93
N GLU A 115 1.75 14.27 17.35
CA GLU A 115 0.51 15.03 17.45
C GLU A 115 -0.05 15.02 18.87
N GLU A 116 -0.01 13.88 19.55
CA GLU A 116 -0.45 13.74 20.95
C GLU A 116 0.41 14.61 21.88
N LYS A 117 1.73 14.52 21.79
CA LYS A 117 2.66 15.37 22.57
C LYS A 117 2.44 16.86 22.32
N ASN A 118 2.14 17.25 21.08
CA ASN A 118 1.84 18.65 20.75
C ASN A 118 0.49 19.13 21.31
N LYS A 119 -0.50 18.24 21.46
CA LYS A 119 -1.78 18.57 22.11
C LYS A 119 -1.61 18.71 23.61
N GLU A 120 -0.84 17.84 24.25
CA GLU A 120 -0.51 17.92 25.68
C GLU A 120 0.21 19.23 26.02
N ASN A 121 1.23 19.61 25.24
CA ASN A 121 1.98 20.86 25.45
C ASN A 121 1.19 22.15 25.17
N LYS A 122 0.08 22.08 24.42
CA LYS A 122 -0.81 23.24 24.15
C LYS A 122 -1.98 23.35 25.13
N GLY A 123 -2.20 22.32 25.95
CA GLY A 123 -3.23 22.29 26.99
C GLY A 123 -2.73 22.70 28.38
N THR A 124 -1.48 23.16 28.49
CA THR A 124 -0.85 23.68 29.72
C THR A 124 -0.55 25.16 29.57
#